data_AF-U1N2K6-F1
#
_entry.id   AF-U1N2K6-F1
#
_cell.length_a   1.000
_cell.length_b   1.000
_cell.length_c   1.000
_cell.angle_alpha   90.00
_cell.angle_beta   90.00
_cell.angle_gamma   90.00
#
_symmetry.space_group_name_H-M   'P 1'
#
loop_
_entity.id
_entity.type
_entity.pdbx_description
1 polymer ?
#
loop_
_entity_poly.entity_id
_entity_poly.type
_entity_poly.pdbx_seq_one_letter_code
_entity_poly.pdbx_strand_id
1 'polypeptide(L)'
;MAHQSSPAEQAAALVTNPDIYDSLANGYETEIEFYSTLRSNAQKSLETFDEYVRLRSVFLTQGPTGAVRSRIEDRLDRSLKNMVLGKSPRGRAYAVDTLAELEGRRQAFQRLNVEVPTLMTVVKTTIEHLYDDVSSSTDVRKTCESLLKATPANQRDAIEYLARVRLTEQLLVSDDPQANINTTVLQYLENVSPPRVEPEMTAAEYHKAAEERSPTDPDKQRLYEAALHADPSSARVSDYLYFTASNLVEEYRHGGDDITRAELIVARRQLQAVDRIHPATWDRKKQAYAESYRHIADAIEAGGGRWLSTHASNLPPEWWSVAEAYVRAAQAIDAIDMVRAIKYLSKSIRHAAHAIDDWETRTYLHRTAWATFDQFDPAAVAENPEQSRSADEIETAITGTRSVHQCREFEASAHVAFETGNYEKVHTASNRARSAAEQSPQEYMHLRKLEAIETVATARQAEQRGEYETALDQYQQFDSEESQLQSGVNCHAHLCEIKQAVDDGRHDEALRIAHEEFSSESIIVIAAEASCGVLRSDLDDRSDFAITDQFLSIDSDAVSALSSILRLLQAGGTATQLLQYQTAACLQNL
;
A
#
# COMPACT_ATOMS: atom_id res chain seq x y z
N MET A 1 46.61 -23.74 -24.52
CA MET A 1 45.75 -22.95 -23.62
C MET A 1 45.24 -21.77 -24.42
N ALA A 2 44.04 -21.88 -25.01
CA ALA A 2 43.42 -20.76 -25.70
C ALA A 2 42.95 -19.75 -24.66
N HIS A 3 43.41 -18.50 -24.75
CA HIS A 3 42.84 -17.41 -23.95
C HIS A 3 41.35 -17.36 -24.26
N GLN A 4 40.50 -17.78 -23.31
CA GLN A 4 39.08 -17.50 -23.39
C GLN A 4 38.94 -15.97 -23.37
N SER A 5 38.55 -15.39 -24.50
CA SER A 5 38.23 -13.96 -24.61
C SER A 5 37.23 -13.59 -23.52
N SER A 6 37.40 -12.43 -22.90
CA SER A 6 36.51 -11.98 -21.82
C SER A 6 35.06 -11.85 -22.32
N PRO A 7 34.04 -11.95 -21.44
CA PRO A 7 32.64 -11.76 -21.85
C PRO A 7 32.36 -10.44 -22.59
N ALA A 8 33.14 -9.40 -22.33
CA ALA A 8 33.05 -8.14 -23.06
C ALA A 8 33.58 -8.29 -24.50
N GLU A 9 34.75 -8.88 -24.69
CA GLU A 9 35.32 -9.16 -26.01
C GLU A 9 34.42 -10.10 -26.84
N GLN A 10 33.83 -11.11 -26.20
CA GLN A 10 32.86 -12.00 -26.83
C GLN A 10 31.61 -11.25 -27.32
N ALA A 11 31.09 -10.29 -26.53
CA ALA A 11 29.98 -9.45 -26.94
C ALA A 11 30.31 -8.60 -28.19
N ALA A 12 31.50 -8.00 -28.24
CA ALA A 12 31.96 -7.24 -29.41
C ALA A 12 32.17 -8.13 -30.65
N ALA A 13 32.70 -9.33 -30.45
CA ALA A 13 32.86 -10.33 -31.51
C ALA A 13 31.51 -10.74 -32.11
N LEU A 14 30.48 -11.00 -31.28
CA LEU A 14 29.13 -11.32 -31.75
C LEU A 14 28.47 -10.20 -32.54
N VAL A 15 28.65 -8.94 -32.10
CA VAL A 15 28.11 -7.78 -32.83
C VAL A 15 28.74 -7.69 -34.22
N THR A 16 30.03 -8.00 -34.34
CA THR A 16 30.78 -7.97 -35.60
C THR A 16 30.44 -9.15 -36.51
N ASN A 17 30.38 -10.35 -35.95
CA ASN A 17 30.11 -11.59 -36.66
C ASN A 17 29.10 -12.46 -35.88
N PRO A 18 27.79 -12.37 -36.18
CA PRO A 18 26.77 -13.17 -35.52
C PRO A 18 26.93 -14.69 -35.73
N ASP A 19 27.63 -15.15 -36.77
CA ASP A 19 27.72 -16.59 -37.09
C ASP A 19 28.53 -17.39 -36.06
N ILE A 20 29.25 -16.71 -35.15
CA ILE A 20 30.02 -17.36 -34.08
C ILE A 20 29.18 -17.69 -32.84
N TYR A 21 27.87 -17.41 -32.85
CA TYR A 21 26.98 -17.58 -31.69
C TYR A 21 27.03 -18.98 -31.09
N ASP A 22 26.76 -20.02 -31.87
CA ASP A 22 26.75 -21.40 -31.38
C ASP A 22 28.11 -21.80 -30.78
N SER A 23 29.20 -21.34 -31.40
CA SER A 23 30.56 -21.61 -30.92
C SER A 23 30.83 -20.97 -29.56
N LEU A 24 30.28 -19.79 -29.28
CA LEU A 24 30.46 -19.10 -28.00
C LEU A 24 29.48 -19.61 -26.95
N ALA A 25 28.23 -19.88 -27.34
CA ALA A 25 27.17 -20.36 -26.46
C ALA A 25 27.51 -21.72 -25.83
N ASN A 26 28.18 -22.61 -26.58
CA ASN A 26 28.67 -23.91 -26.09
C ASN A 26 29.67 -23.81 -24.92
N GLY A 27 30.24 -22.63 -24.66
CA GLY A 27 31.12 -22.38 -23.52
C GLY A 27 30.40 -22.10 -22.20
N TYR A 28 29.07 -22.04 -22.20
CA TYR A 28 28.22 -21.73 -21.04
C TYR A 28 27.30 -22.89 -20.69
N GLU A 29 26.81 -22.97 -19.45
CA GLU A 29 25.91 -24.05 -19.03
C GLU A 29 24.54 -23.94 -19.70
N THR A 30 24.09 -22.70 -19.93
CA THR A 30 22.84 -22.41 -20.66
C THR A 30 22.97 -21.19 -21.55
N GLU A 31 22.21 -21.14 -22.64
CA GLU A 31 22.13 -19.95 -23.50
C GLU A 31 21.59 -18.70 -22.77
N ILE A 32 20.80 -18.90 -21.71
CA ILE A 32 20.30 -17.81 -20.86
C ILE A 32 21.39 -17.24 -19.98
N GLU A 33 22.27 -18.09 -19.44
CA GLU A 33 23.47 -17.67 -18.75
C GLU A 33 24.39 -16.91 -19.71
N PHE A 34 24.62 -17.44 -20.91
CA PHE A 34 25.40 -16.78 -21.97
C PHE A 34 24.88 -15.36 -22.26
N TYR A 35 23.58 -15.24 -22.56
CA TYR A 35 22.91 -13.94 -22.75
C TYR A 35 23.13 -13.02 -21.55
N SER A 36 22.90 -13.50 -20.34
CA SER A 36 22.98 -12.69 -19.11
C SER A 36 24.39 -12.17 -18.87
N THR A 37 25.39 -13.01 -19.09
CA THR A 37 26.80 -12.73 -18.84
C THR A 37 27.35 -11.72 -19.83
N LEU A 38 27.09 -11.91 -21.14
CA LEU A 38 27.52 -10.96 -22.17
C LEU A 38 26.78 -9.63 -22.05
N ARG A 39 25.45 -9.66 -21.87
CA ARG A 39 24.63 -8.45 -21.68
C ARG A 39 25.12 -7.58 -20.51
N SER A 40 25.55 -8.19 -19.41
CA SER A 40 25.99 -7.49 -18.20
C SER A 40 27.41 -6.92 -18.29
N ASN A 41 28.20 -7.37 -19.26
CA ASN A 41 29.56 -6.90 -19.52
C ASN A 41 29.72 -6.08 -20.80
N ALA A 42 28.70 -6.07 -21.68
CA ALA A 42 28.75 -5.43 -23.00
C ALA A 42 29.22 -3.97 -22.99
N GLN A 43 28.89 -3.19 -21.95
CA GLN A 43 29.32 -1.80 -21.81
C GLN A 43 30.83 -1.59 -21.67
N LYS A 44 31.61 -2.65 -21.46
CA LYS A 44 33.09 -2.57 -21.37
C LYS A 44 33.76 -2.60 -22.74
N SER A 45 33.04 -2.97 -23.80
CA SER A 45 33.58 -3.22 -25.14
C SER A 45 32.72 -2.68 -26.28
N LEU A 46 31.42 -2.50 -26.08
CA LEU A 46 30.54 -1.84 -27.05
C LEU A 46 30.53 -0.35 -26.75
N GLU A 47 31.02 0.45 -27.69
CA GLU A 47 31.22 1.90 -27.52
C GLU A 47 29.92 2.67 -27.83
N THR A 48 29.06 2.10 -28.67
CA THR A 48 27.83 2.75 -29.13
C THR A 48 26.58 2.01 -28.67
N PHE A 49 25.49 2.76 -28.52
CA PHE A 49 24.19 2.16 -28.23
C PHE A 49 23.66 1.31 -29.39
N ASP A 50 24.02 1.62 -30.63
CA ASP A 50 23.58 0.82 -31.78
C ASP A 50 24.23 -0.57 -31.76
N GLU A 51 25.50 -0.68 -31.39
CA GLU A 51 26.14 -1.97 -31.11
C GLU A 51 25.45 -2.68 -29.96
N TYR A 52 25.11 -1.95 -28.90
CA TYR A 52 24.35 -2.49 -27.78
C TYR A 52 23.00 -3.07 -28.24
N VAL A 53 22.20 -2.36 -29.03
CA VAL A 53 20.93 -2.87 -29.59
C VAL A 53 21.17 -4.03 -30.54
N ARG A 54 22.20 -3.96 -31.39
CA ARG A 54 22.57 -5.02 -32.32
C ARG A 54 22.90 -6.34 -31.61
N LEU A 55 23.59 -6.28 -30.47
CA LEU A 55 23.81 -7.47 -29.65
C LEU A 55 22.48 -8.15 -29.25
N ARG A 56 21.44 -7.38 -28.91
CA ARG A 56 20.12 -7.93 -28.53
C ARG A 56 19.42 -8.52 -29.74
N SER A 57 19.54 -7.90 -30.91
CA SER A 57 19.03 -8.45 -32.16
C SER A 57 19.65 -9.82 -32.47
N VAL A 58 20.96 -9.99 -32.26
CA VAL A 58 21.64 -11.30 -32.41
C VAL A 58 21.02 -12.33 -31.46
N PHE A 59 20.92 -12.03 -30.17
CA PHE A 59 20.32 -12.94 -29.18
C PHE A 59 18.85 -13.28 -29.46
N LEU A 60 18.06 -12.34 -29.98
CA LEU A 60 16.67 -12.59 -30.36
C LEU A 60 16.56 -13.47 -31.61
N THR A 61 17.54 -13.41 -32.50
CA THR A 61 17.54 -14.15 -33.77
C THR A 61 18.07 -15.57 -33.60
N GLN A 62 19.14 -15.75 -32.82
CA GLN A 62 19.88 -17.02 -32.74
C GLN A 62 19.72 -17.73 -31.39
N GLY A 63 19.37 -17.00 -30.32
CA GLY A 63 19.21 -17.56 -28.98
C GLY A 63 17.79 -17.99 -28.64
N PRO A 64 17.50 -18.24 -27.34
CA PRO A 64 16.18 -18.63 -26.88
C PRO A 64 15.22 -17.43 -26.92
N THR A 65 14.70 -17.12 -28.10
CA THR A 65 13.99 -15.88 -28.45
C THR A 65 12.94 -15.48 -27.42
N GLY A 66 12.07 -16.40 -26.99
CA GLY A 66 10.99 -16.10 -26.04
C GLY A 66 11.52 -15.63 -24.69
N ALA A 67 12.53 -16.30 -24.13
CA ALA A 67 13.10 -15.96 -22.84
C ALA A 67 13.99 -14.69 -22.90
N VAL A 68 14.69 -14.47 -24.02
CA VAL A 68 15.43 -13.22 -24.25
C VAL A 68 14.47 -12.03 -24.39
N ARG A 69 13.39 -12.20 -25.18
CA ARG A 69 12.34 -11.19 -25.39
C ARG A 69 11.72 -10.77 -24.06
N SER A 70 11.19 -11.72 -23.29
CA SER A 70 10.59 -11.44 -21.98
C SER A 70 11.58 -10.68 -21.07
N ARG A 71 12.85 -11.10 -21.02
CA ARG A 71 13.87 -10.38 -20.20
C ARG A 71 14.19 -8.97 -20.68
N ILE A 72 14.04 -8.68 -21.98
CA ILE A 72 14.19 -7.32 -22.51
C ILE A 72 12.98 -6.50 -22.09
N GLU A 73 11.77 -6.99 -22.38
CA GLU A 73 10.49 -6.33 -22.09
C GLU A 73 10.36 -6.00 -20.60
N ASP A 74 10.57 -6.97 -19.71
CA ASP A 74 10.49 -6.82 -18.25
C ASP A 74 11.44 -5.76 -17.66
N ARG A 75 12.50 -5.39 -18.39
CA ARG A 75 13.56 -4.51 -17.89
C ARG A 75 13.74 -3.25 -18.72
N LEU A 76 12.96 -3.07 -19.78
CA LEU A 76 13.20 -2.02 -20.76
C LEU A 76 12.97 -0.63 -20.16
N ASP A 77 11.88 -0.45 -19.42
CA ASP A 77 11.58 0.81 -18.71
C ASP A 77 12.72 1.19 -17.75
N ARG A 78 13.13 0.25 -16.89
CA ARG A 78 14.28 0.45 -15.98
C ARG A 78 15.57 0.76 -16.73
N SER A 79 15.79 0.17 -17.89
CA SER A 79 16.98 0.42 -18.71
C SER A 79 16.97 1.84 -19.29
N LEU A 80 15.85 2.26 -19.89
CA LEU A 80 15.70 3.59 -20.49
C LEU A 80 15.79 4.69 -19.44
N LYS A 81 15.09 4.55 -18.30
CA LYS A 81 15.26 5.44 -17.14
C LYS A 81 16.72 5.56 -16.72
N ASN A 82 17.42 4.44 -16.57
CA ASN A 82 18.80 4.46 -16.07
C ASN A 82 19.78 5.12 -17.05
N MET A 83 19.46 5.18 -18.35
CA MET A 83 20.24 5.94 -19.35
C MET A 83 20.09 7.45 -19.14
N VAL A 84 18.92 7.91 -18.68
CA VAL A 84 18.74 9.32 -18.26
C VAL A 84 19.45 9.58 -16.94
N LEU A 85 19.25 8.72 -15.94
CA LEU A 85 19.75 8.96 -14.58
C LEU A 85 21.25 8.67 -14.39
N GLY A 86 21.89 7.94 -15.30
CA GLY A 86 23.30 7.52 -15.15
C GLY A 86 23.59 6.60 -13.95
N LYS A 87 22.56 6.04 -13.30
CA LYS A 87 22.71 5.27 -12.04
C LYS A 87 23.24 3.85 -12.21
N SER A 88 23.31 3.33 -13.44
CA SER A 88 23.86 2.00 -13.72
C SER A 88 25.07 2.06 -14.66
N PRO A 89 25.98 1.06 -14.65
CA PRO A 89 27.10 1.02 -15.61
C PRO A 89 26.66 1.16 -17.06
N ARG A 90 25.55 0.52 -17.44
CA ARG A 90 24.94 0.64 -18.78
C ARG A 90 24.32 2.02 -19.00
N GLY A 91 23.68 2.57 -17.98
CA GLY A 91 23.13 3.92 -18.02
C GLY A 91 24.19 4.98 -18.28
N ARG A 92 25.38 4.84 -17.68
CA ARG A 92 26.52 5.74 -17.92
C ARG A 92 27.15 5.56 -19.30
N ALA A 93 27.29 4.32 -19.75
CA ALA A 93 27.89 4.04 -21.05
C ALA A 93 27.02 4.52 -22.23
N TYR A 94 25.69 4.49 -22.06
CA TYR A 94 24.73 4.87 -23.09
C TYR A 94 23.80 5.97 -22.59
N ALA A 95 24.38 7.04 -22.03
CA ALA A 95 23.63 8.15 -21.46
C ALA A 95 22.71 8.82 -22.49
N VAL A 96 21.66 9.44 -21.98
CA VAL A 96 20.67 10.20 -22.74
C VAL A 96 20.49 11.55 -22.06
N ASP A 97 20.68 12.62 -22.83
CA ASP A 97 20.60 13.99 -22.32
C ASP A 97 19.32 14.70 -22.76
N THR A 98 18.64 14.22 -23.82
CA THR A 98 17.44 14.85 -24.39
C THR A 98 16.26 13.87 -24.55
N LEU A 99 15.02 14.39 -24.55
CA LEU A 99 13.82 13.59 -24.85
C LEU A 99 13.86 13.02 -26.27
N ALA A 100 14.44 13.75 -27.23
CA ALA A 100 14.59 13.27 -28.60
C ALA A 100 15.51 12.04 -28.68
N GLU A 101 16.61 12.05 -27.94
CA GLU A 101 17.50 10.88 -27.80
C GLU A 101 16.80 9.73 -27.09
N LEU A 102 16.05 9.99 -26.01
CA LEU A 102 15.31 8.97 -25.27
C LEU A 102 14.30 8.25 -26.17
N GLU A 103 13.55 9.02 -26.96
CA GLU A 103 12.63 8.50 -27.96
C GLU A 103 13.38 7.71 -29.05
N GLY A 104 14.55 8.18 -29.48
CA GLY A 104 15.43 7.44 -30.38
C GLY A 104 15.85 6.08 -29.82
N ARG A 105 16.22 6.01 -28.54
CA ARG A 105 16.53 4.73 -27.85
C ARG A 105 15.31 3.82 -27.84
N ARG A 106 14.14 4.36 -27.48
CA ARG A 106 12.85 3.65 -27.43
C ARG A 106 12.51 3.04 -28.79
N GLN A 107 12.60 3.83 -29.86
CA GLN A 107 12.35 3.38 -31.23
C GLN A 107 13.35 2.32 -31.72
N ALA A 108 14.62 2.41 -31.32
CA ALA A 108 15.62 1.40 -31.66
C ALA A 108 15.28 0.03 -31.04
N PHE A 109 14.77 0.00 -29.80
CA PHE A 109 14.24 -1.24 -29.21
C PHE A 109 12.98 -1.72 -29.90
N GLN A 110 12.08 -0.81 -30.30
CA GLN A 110 10.85 -1.18 -31.00
C GLN A 110 11.13 -1.93 -32.32
N ARG A 111 12.23 -1.59 -33.01
CA ARG A 111 12.69 -2.31 -34.22
C ARG A 111 13.09 -3.77 -33.96
N LEU A 112 13.30 -4.17 -32.70
CA LEU A 112 13.57 -5.55 -32.31
C LEU A 112 12.31 -6.40 -32.20
N ASN A 113 11.13 -5.84 -32.47
CA ASN A 113 9.83 -6.52 -32.32
C ASN A 113 9.61 -7.06 -30.89
N VAL A 114 9.91 -6.19 -29.91
CA VAL A 114 9.61 -6.37 -28.48
C VAL A 114 8.60 -5.32 -28.06
N GLU A 115 7.84 -5.59 -27.01
CA GLU A 115 7.00 -4.58 -26.38
C GLU A 115 7.86 -3.47 -25.77
N VAL A 116 7.49 -2.21 -26.04
CA VAL A 116 8.25 -1.05 -25.58
C VAL A 116 7.33 -0.09 -24.84
N PRO A 117 7.68 0.34 -23.61
CA PRO A 117 6.88 1.32 -22.87
C PRO A 117 6.74 2.61 -23.69
N THR A 118 5.65 3.35 -23.46
CA THR A 118 5.48 4.68 -24.08
C THR A 118 6.52 5.66 -23.55
N LEU A 119 6.81 6.74 -24.28
CA LEU A 119 7.72 7.77 -23.79
C LEU A 119 7.22 8.39 -22.47
N MET A 120 5.90 8.61 -22.36
CA MET A 120 5.26 9.09 -21.13
C MET A 120 5.56 8.17 -19.94
N THR A 121 5.43 6.86 -20.11
CA THR A 121 5.73 5.88 -19.06
C THR A 121 7.17 6.04 -18.56
N VAL A 122 8.14 6.07 -19.49
CA VAL A 122 9.57 6.22 -19.12
C VAL A 122 9.84 7.55 -18.42
N VAL A 123 9.19 8.64 -18.86
CA VAL A 123 9.30 9.97 -18.23
C VAL A 123 8.75 9.93 -16.81
N LYS A 124 7.55 9.38 -16.58
CA LYS A 124 6.96 9.23 -15.24
C LYS A 124 7.87 8.40 -14.32
N THR A 125 8.35 7.25 -14.78
CA THR A 125 9.30 6.40 -14.04
C THR A 125 10.59 7.17 -13.69
N THR A 126 11.09 8.00 -14.60
CA THR A 126 12.29 8.82 -14.38
C THR A 126 12.04 9.89 -13.33
N ILE A 127 10.90 10.61 -13.41
CA ILE A 127 10.53 11.63 -12.43
C ILE A 127 10.34 11.04 -11.04
N GLU A 128 9.65 9.91 -10.91
CA GLU A 128 9.52 9.19 -9.64
C GLU A 128 10.89 8.97 -8.96
N HIS A 129 11.84 8.42 -9.72
CA HIS A 129 13.18 8.11 -9.22
C HIS A 129 14.09 9.33 -9.00
N LEU A 130 13.78 10.48 -9.58
CA LEU A 130 14.48 11.73 -9.26
C LEU A 130 14.06 12.26 -7.89
N TYR A 131 12.79 12.12 -7.53
CA TYR A 131 12.29 12.53 -6.21
C TYR A 131 12.67 11.55 -5.09
N ASP A 132 12.91 10.27 -5.40
CA ASP A 132 13.27 9.26 -4.39
C ASP A 132 14.74 9.21 -4.00
N ASP A 133 15.64 9.73 -4.84
CA ASP A 133 17.08 9.66 -4.55
C ASP A 133 17.50 10.77 -3.59
N VAL A 134 17.20 10.54 -2.31
CA VAL A 134 17.59 11.43 -1.19
C VAL A 134 19.12 11.47 -1.02
N SER A 135 19.86 10.51 -1.58
CA SER A 135 21.31 10.35 -1.40
C SER A 135 22.18 11.17 -2.35
N SER A 136 21.61 11.60 -3.48
CA SER A 136 22.24 12.57 -4.37
C SER A 136 21.19 13.57 -4.84
N SER A 137 21.39 14.85 -4.56
CA SER A 137 20.54 15.93 -5.06
C SER A 137 20.72 16.06 -6.58
N THR A 138 20.26 15.07 -7.34
CA THR A 138 20.07 15.23 -8.77
C THR A 138 18.96 16.27 -8.90
N ASP A 139 19.36 17.50 -9.22
CA ASP A 139 18.45 18.64 -9.36
C ASP A 139 17.39 18.28 -10.41
N VAL A 140 16.18 17.95 -9.96
CA VAL A 140 15.04 17.55 -10.80
C VAL A 140 14.89 18.54 -11.95
N ARG A 141 14.97 19.84 -11.63
CA ARG A 141 14.92 20.92 -12.61
C ARG A 141 16.03 20.81 -13.66
N LYS A 142 17.30 20.59 -13.28
CA LYS A 142 18.40 20.45 -14.27
C LYS A 142 18.22 19.26 -15.20
N THR A 143 17.65 18.17 -14.67
CA THR A 143 17.34 16.99 -15.47
C THR A 143 16.23 17.29 -16.47
N CYS A 144 15.13 17.90 -16.01
CA CYS A 144 14.04 18.35 -16.90
C CYS A 144 14.53 19.38 -17.94
N GLU A 145 15.37 20.34 -17.54
CA GLU A 145 15.98 21.32 -18.44
C GLU A 145 16.82 20.66 -19.53
N SER A 146 17.66 19.69 -19.16
CA SER A 146 18.49 18.97 -20.14
C SER A 146 17.63 18.17 -21.11
N LEU A 147 16.68 17.40 -20.58
CA LEU A 147 15.76 16.59 -21.36
C LEU A 147 14.93 17.42 -22.36
N LEU A 148 14.55 18.65 -22.00
CA LEU A 148 13.76 19.54 -22.85
C LEU A 148 14.59 20.30 -23.92
N LYS A 149 15.92 20.22 -23.93
CA LYS A 149 16.76 20.89 -24.94
C LYS A 149 16.45 20.46 -26.38
N ALA A 150 16.03 19.22 -26.56
CA ALA A 150 15.55 18.69 -27.83
C ALA A 150 14.40 17.71 -27.59
N THR A 151 13.26 17.97 -28.21
CA THR A 151 12.03 17.20 -28.03
C THR A 151 11.63 16.46 -29.32
N PRO A 152 11.08 15.25 -29.22
CA PRO A 152 10.62 14.50 -30.39
C PRO A 152 9.27 15.03 -30.89
N ALA A 153 9.04 14.98 -32.21
CA ALA A 153 7.74 15.28 -32.79
C ALA A 153 6.68 14.26 -32.35
N ASN A 154 5.41 14.68 -32.25
CA ASN A 154 4.25 13.83 -31.93
C ASN A 154 4.27 13.18 -30.53
N GLN A 155 5.02 13.70 -29.57
CA GLN A 155 5.04 13.23 -28.17
C GLN A 155 4.64 14.33 -27.18
N ARG A 156 3.60 15.11 -27.54
CA ARG A 156 3.20 16.32 -26.82
C ARG A 156 2.99 16.06 -25.32
N ASP A 157 2.29 15.00 -24.96
CA ASP A 157 1.92 14.76 -23.56
C ASP A 157 3.15 14.54 -22.68
N ALA A 158 4.14 13.77 -23.15
CA ALA A 158 5.38 13.55 -22.41
C ALA A 158 6.21 14.85 -22.27
N ILE A 159 6.20 15.70 -23.30
CA ILE A 159 6.86 17.01 -23.30
C ILE A 159 6.16 17.96 -22.34
N GLU A 160 4.83 18.04 -22.40
CA GLU A 160 3.99 18.86 -21.53
C GLU A 160 4.21 18.47 -20.06
N TYR A 161 4.08 17.19 -19.74
CA TYR A 161 4.29 16.68 -18.38
C TYR A 161 5.66 17.11 -17.83
N LEU A 162 6.74 16.92 -18.61
CA LEU A 162 8.09 17.28 -18.20
C LEU A 162 8.30 18.80 -18.09
N ALA A 163 7.76 19.58 -19.03
CA ALA A 163 7.81 21.04 -19.02
C ALA A 163 7.05 21.60 -17.81
N ARG A 164 5.93 20.99 -17.44
CA ARG A 164 5.14 21.34 -16.26
C ARG A 164 5.88 21.01 -14.97
N VAL A 165 6.55 19.86 -14.88
CA VAL A 165 7.43 19.54 -13.75
C VAL A 165 8.54 20.59 -13.62
N ARG A 166 9.20 20.96 -14.73
CA ARG A 166 10.22 22.02 -14.72
C ARG A 166 9.67 23.36 -14.24
N LEU A 167 8.51 23.79 -14.78
CA LEU A 167 7.81 25.01 -14.38
C LEU A 167 7.55 25.02 -12.87
N THR A 168 7.00 23.92 -12.34
CA THR A 168 6.75 23.76 -10.90
C THR A 168 8.03 23.89 -10.07
N GLU A 169 9.09 23.15 -10.41
CA GLU A 169 10.35 23.20 -9.66
C GLU A 169 11.05 24.56 -9.73
N GLN A 170 10.99 25.25 -10.88
CA GLN A 170 11.53 26.60 -11.02
C GLN A 170 10.80 27.60 -10.12
N LEU A 171 9.48 27.49 -9.98
CA LEU A 171 8.69 28.32 -9.06
C LEU A 171 9.01 28.00 -7.58
N LEU A 172 9.21 26.72 -7.24
CA LEU A 172 9.54 26.30 -5.88
C LEU A 172 10.92 26.74 -5.42
N VAL A 173 11.92 26.74 -6.31
CA VAL A 173 13.30 27.17 -5.97
C VAL A 173 13.49 28.68 -6.02
N SER A 174 12.56 29.42 -6.64
CA SER A 174 12.65 30.87 -6.78
C SER A 174 12.51 31.60 -5.43
N ASP A 175 13.42 32.52 -5.13
CA ASP A 175 13.33 33.42 -3.96
C ASP A 175 12.13 34.38 -4.07
N ASP A 176 11.80 34.80 -5.29
CA ASP A 176 10.62 35.61 -5.62
C ASP A 176 9.85 34.93 -6.78
N PRO A 177 8.96 33.96 -6.48
CA PRO A 177 8.22 33.23 -7.51
C PRO A 177 7.29 34.15 -8.30
N GLN A 178 6.75 35.21 -7.67
CA GLN A 178 5.82 36.12 -8.31
C GLN A 178 6.51 37.03 -9.34
N ALA A 179 7.74 37.47 -9.09
CA ALA A 179 8.53 38.19 -10.08
C ALA A 179 9.00 37.30 -11.25
N ASN A 180 9.29 36.03 -10.97
CA ASN A 180 9.88 35.12 -11.96
C ASN A 180 8.85 34.36 -12.81
N ILE A 181 7.58 34.31 -12.39
CA ILE A 181 6.52 33.52 -13.04
C ILE A 181 6.40 33.76 -14.55
N ASN A 182 6.50 35.02 -14.99
CA ASN A 182 6.39 35.38 -16.40
C ASN A 182 7.54 34.79 -17.24
N THR A 183 8.76 34.77 -16.70
CA THR A 183 9.91 34.16 -17.38
C THR A 183 9.75 32.64 -17.43
N THR A 184 9.34 32.04 -16.31
CA THR A 184 9.17 30.59 -16.17
C THR A 184 8.07 30.05 -17.08
N VAL A 185 6.94 30.74 -17.19
CA VAL A 185 5.85 30.34 -18.08
C VAL A 185 6.22 30.50 -19.56
N LEU A 186 6.98 31.53 -19.94
CA LEU A 186 7.45 31.66 -21.32
C LEU A 186 8.33 30.47 -21.72
N GLN A 187 9.23 30.01 -20.84
CA GLN A 187 10.02 28.81 -21.09
C GLN A 187 9.14 27.55 -21.23
N TYR A 188 8.06 27.44 -20.46
CA TYR A 188 7.07 26.37 -20.64
C TYR A 188 6.46 26.42 -22.05
N LEU A 189 5.98 27.60 -22.47
CA LEU A 189 5.32 27.80 -23.77
C LEU A 189 6.27 27.63 -24.98
N GLU A 190 7.57 27.87 -24.81
CA GLU A 190 8.59 27.58 -25.84
C GLU A 190 8.69 26.09 -26.16
N ASN A 191 8.39 25.21 -25.19
CA ASN A 191 8.54 23.76 -25.34
C ASN A 191 7.22 23.04 -25.66
N VAL A 192 6.10 23.61 -25.24
CA VAL A 192 4.78 22.99 -25.36
C VAL A 192 3.97 23.70 -26.43
N SER A 193 3.46 22.97 -27.42
CA SER A 193 2.52 23.54 -28.39
C SER A 193 1.12 23.68 -27.78
N PRO A 194 0.30 24.67 -28.20
CA PRO A 194 -1.07 24.82 -27.70
C PRO A 194 -1.87 23.51 -27.77
N PRO A 195 -2.72 23.21 -26.78
CA PRO A 195 -3.60 22.05 -26.84
C PRO A 195 -4.61 22.22 -27.99
N ARG A 196 -5.03 21.12 -28.59
CA ARG A 196 -6.09 21.15 -29.62
C ARG A 196 -7.44 21.33 -28.95
N VAL A 197 -8.02 22.52 -29.08
CA VAL A 197 -9.36 22.86 -28.62
C VAL A 197 -10.07 23.60 -29.75
N GLU A 198 -11.30 23.19 -30.04
CA GLU A 198 -12.13 23.78 -31.10
C GLU A 198 -13.47 24.24 -30.50
N PRO A 199 -13.95 25.45 -30.82
CA PRO A 199 -13.30 26.49 -31.62
C PRO A 199 -12.18 27.24 -30.86
N GLU A 200 -11.35 28.00 -31.58
CA GLU A 200 -10.41 28.94 -30.97
C GLU A 200 -11.17 30.05 -30.21
N MET A 201 -10.77 30.31 -28.96
CA MET A 201 -11.39 31.30 -28.07
C MET A 201 -10.35 32.22 -27.42
N THR A 202 -10.80 33.30 -26.78
CA THR A 202 -9.96 34.13 -25.90
C THR A 202 -9.62 33.41 -24.59
N ALA A 203 -8.56 33.85 -23.90
CA ALA A 203 -8.17 33.28 -22.60
C ALA A 203 -9.29 33.30 -21.55
N ALA A 204 -10.12 34.36 -21.54
CA ALA A 204 -11.24 34.48 -20.63
C ALA A 204 -12.38 33.50 -20.96
N GLU A 205 -12.65 33.29 -22.25
CA GLU A 205 -13.66 32.33 -22.71
C GLU A 205 -13.22 30.88 -22.43
N TYR A 206 -11.96 30.53 -22.70
CA TYR A 206 -11.44 29.21 -22.34
C TYR A 206 -11.54 28.94 -20.84
N HIS A 207 -11.15 29.92 -20.02
CA HIS A 207 -11.24 29.77 -18.57
C HIS A 207 -12.69 29.58 -18.11
N LYS A 208 -13.62 30.41 -18.59
CA LYS A 208 -15.03 30.29 -18.26
C LYS A 208 -15.59 28.93 -18.69
N ALA A 209 -15.27 28.49 -19.90
CA ALA A 209 -15.64 27.17 -20.40
C ALA A 209 -15.08 26.05 -19.51
N ALA A 210 -13.84 26.19 -19.01
CA ALA A 210 -13.26 25.23 -18.07
C ALA A 210 -14.01 25.22 -16.73
N GLU A 211 -14.37 26.38 -16.18
CA GLU A 211 -15.10 26.49 -14.92
C GLU A 211 -16.48 25.82 -14.98
N GLU A 212 -17.19 25.95 -16.11
CA GLU A 212 -18.51 25.35 -16.34
C GLU A 212 -18.49 23.82 -16.51
N ARG A 213 -17.30 23.23 -16.72
CA ARG A 213 -17.14 21.77 -16.94
C ARG A 213 -17.08 20.99 -15.62
N SER A 214 -17.55 19.74 -15.66
CA SER A 214 -17.38 18.80 -14.55
C SER A 214 -15.89 18.66 -14.20
N PRO A 215 -15.50 18.51 -12.92
CA PRO A 215 -14.13 18.19 -12.53
C PRO A 215 -13.58 16.96 -13.26
N THR A 216 -14.42 15.94 -13.51
CA THR A 216 -14.06 14.69 -14.18
C THR A 216 -14.03 14.79 -15.71
N ASP A 217 -14.32 15.96 -16.30
CA ASP A 217 -14.29 16.15 -17.75
C ASP A 217 -12.83 16.25 -18.24
N PRO A 218 -12.35 15.33 -19.10
CA PRO A 218 -10.96 15.33 -19.56
C PRO A 218 -10.59 16.58 -20.38
N ASP A 219 -11.57 17.28 -20.97
CA ASP A 219 -11.32 18.51 -21.71
C ASP A 219 -11.10 19.72 -20.79
N LYS A 220 -11.48 19.63 -19.52
CA LYS A 220 -11.31 20.74 -18.56
C LYS A 220 -9.84 21.12 -18.38
N GLN A 221 -8.93 20.15 -18.30
CA GLN A 221 -7.49 20.42 -18.22
C GLN A 221 -6.99 21.11 -19.50
N ARG A 222 -7.44 20.64 -20.67
CA ARG A 222 -7.07 21.24 -21.97
C ARG A 222 -7.53 22.68 -22.09
N LEU A 223 -8.71 23.01 -21.56
CA LEU A 223 -9.23 24.38 -21.55
C LEU A 223 -8.42 25.30 -20.63
N TYR A 224 -8.03 24.86 -19.44
CA TYR A 224 -7.12 25.64 -18.57
C TYR A 224 -5.74 25.83 -19.22
N GLU A 225 -5.21 24.80 -19.87
CA GLU A 225 -3.96 24.90 -20.61
C GLU A 225 -4.09 25.87 -21.81
N ALA A 226 -5.19 25.83 -22.55
CA ALA A 226 -5.46 26.76 -23.66
C ALA A 226 -5.57 28.21 -23.17
N ALA A 227 -6.22 28.44 -22.02
CA ALA A 227 -6.27 29.74 -21.39
C ALA A 227 -4.87 30.27 -21.04
N LEU A 228 -3.98 29.39 -20.56
CA LEU A 228 -2.57 29.72 -20.27
C LEU A 228 -1.77 30.07 -21.53
N HIS A 229 -1.99 29.35 -22.63
CA HIS A 229 -1.36 29.66 -23.92
C HIS A 229 -1.82 31.00 -24.48
N ALA A 230 -3.11 31.34 -24.32
CA ALA A 230 -3.68 32.60 -24.80
C ALA A 230 -3.31 33.80 -23.90
N ASP A 231 -3.10 33.59 -22.60
CA ASP A 231 -2.66 34.60 -21.64
C ASP A 231 -1.70 34.00 -20.59
N PRO A 232 -0.37 34.18 -20.73
CA PRO A 232 0.63 33.65 -19.81
C PRO A 232 0.75 34.46 -18.50
N SER A 233 -0.37 34.78 -17.86
CA SER A 233 -0.40 35.54 -16.62
C SER A 233 -0.24 34.66 -15.37
N SER A 234 0.21 35.25 -14.26
CA SER A 234 0.33 34.56 -12.95
C SER A 234 -0.97 33.87 -12.52
N ALA A 235 -2.12 34.49 -12.77
CA ALA A 235 -3.42 33.92 -12.48
C ALA A 235 -3.66 32.62 -13.28
N ARG A 236 -3.38 32.63 -14.60
CA ARG A 236 -3.56 31.46 -15.47
C ARG A 236 -2.61 30.32 -15.14
N VAL A 237 -1.35 30.63 -14.82
CA VAL A 237 -0.39 29.62 -14.34
C VAL A 237 -0.92 28.95 -13.09
N SER A 238 -1.40 29.75 -12.12
CA SER A 238 -1.90 29.24 -10.85
C SER A 238 -3.14 28.37 -11.02
N ASP A 239 -4.09 28.81 -11.86
CA ASP A 239 -5.32 28.05 -12.16
C ASP A 239 -5.00 26.72 -12.85
N TYR A 240 -4.08 26.74 -13.82
CA TYR A 240 -3.64 25.55 -14.54
C TYR A 240 -2.96 24.52 -13.64
N LEU A 241 -1.99 24.95 -12.82
CA LEU A 241 -1.28 24.07 -11.89
C LEU A 241 -2.22 23.52 -10.81
N TYR A 242 -3.09 24.37 -10.25
CA TYR A 242 -4.10 23.97 -9.27
C TYR A 242 -5.05 22.92 -9.82
N PHE A 243 -5.63 23.17 -11.00
CA PHE A 243 -6.61 22.26 -11.58
C PHE A 243 -5.98 20.90 -11.89
N THR A 244 -4.82 20.91 -12.54
CA THR A 244 -4.07 19.68 -12.85
C THR A 244 -3.81 18.84 -11.60
N ALA A 245 -3.33 19.47 -10.53
CA ALA A 245 -3.02 18.77 -9.29
C ALA A 245 -4.28 18.26 -8.56
N SER A 246 -5.29 19.12 -8.40
CA SER A 246 -6.53 18.78 -7.70
C SER A 246 -7.33 17.72 -8.44
N ASN A 247 -7.31 17.71 -9.78
CA ASN A 247 -7.95 16.67 -10.58
C ASN A 247 -7.34 15.29 -10.31
N LEU A 248 -6.01 15.17 -10.31
CA LEU A 248 -5.31 13.92 -9.98
C LEU A 248 -5.66 13.44 -8.56
N VAL A 249 -5.73 14.35 -7.60
CA VAL A 249 -6.11 14.01 -6.22
C VAL A 249 -7.56 13.52 -6.14
N GLU A 250 -8.48 14.16 -6.85
CA GLU A 250 -9.89 13.74 -6.86
C GLU A 250 -10.10 12.41 -7.59
N GLU A 251 -9.45 12.22 -8.74
CA GLU A 251 -9.49 10.96 -9.48
C GLU A 251 -9.04 9.79 -8.59
N TYR A 252 -7.94 9.97 -7.84
CA TYR A 252 -7.48 8.96 -6.88
C TYR A 252 -8.51 8.69 -5.79
N ARG A 253 -9.09 9.75 -5.22
CA ARG A 253 -10.10 9.63 -4.16
C ARG A 253 -11.37 8.92 -4.62
N HIS A 254 -11.69 9.03 -5.90
CA HIS A 254 -12.85 8.39 -6.52
C HIS A 254 -12.54 7.02 -7.12
N GLY A 255 -11.33 6.49 -6.91
CA GLY A 255 -10.97 5.12 -7.28
C GLY A 255 -10.41 4.97 -8.68
N GLY A 256 -9.79 6.01 -9.24
CA GLY A 256 -8.95 5.85 -10.42
C GLY A 256 -7.77 4.94 -10.13
N ASP A 257 -7.60 3.89 -10.95
CA ASP A 257 -6.60 2.84 -10.75
C ASP A 257 -5.29 3.09 -11.54
N ASP A 258 -5.28 4.03 -12.49
CA ASP A 258 -4.14 4.30 -13.39
C ASP A 258 -3.20 5.42 -12.93
N ILE A 259 -3.39 5.92 -11.70
CA ILE A 259 -2.61 7.05 -11.17
C ILE A 259 -1.25 6.56 -10.70
N THR A 260 -0.20 7.13 -11.26
CA THR A 260 1.17 6.79 -10.86
C THR A 260 1.62 7.59 -9.64
N ARG A 261 2.55 7.04 -8.86
CA ARG A 261 3.19 7.76 -7.75
C ARG A 261 3.87 9.06 -8.20
N ALA A 262 4.50 9.04 -9.38
CA ALA A 262 5.12 10.23 -9.98
C ALA A 262 4.11 11.39 -10.10
N GLU A 263 2.89 11.10 -10.57
CA GLU A 263 1.83 12.09 -10.71
C GLU A 263 1.39 12.68 -9.36
N LEU A 264 1.31 11.86 -8.31
CA LEU A 264 0.97 12.34 -6.97
C LEU A 264 2.06 13.25 -6.38
N ILE A 265 3.34 12.87 -6.55
CA ILE A 265 4.47 13.71 -6.11
C ILE A 265 4.43 15.06 -6.83
N VAL A 266 4.20 15.04 -8.15
CA VAL A 266 4.13 16.25 -8.98
C VAL A 266 2.90 17.09 -8.61
N ALA A 267 1.73 16.50 -8.41
CA ALA A 267 0.52 17.20 -7.96
C ALA A 267 0.75 17.93 -6.63
N ARG A 268 1.41 17.28 -5.67
CA ARG A 268 1.81 17.93 -4.42
C ARG A 268 2.74 19.13 -4.67
N ARG A 269 3.78 18.95 -5.46
CA ARG A 269 4.76 20.01 -5.80
C ARG A 269 4.05 21.19 -6.48
N GLN A 270 3.10 20.93 -7.36
CA GLN A 270 2.27 21.94 -8.03
C GLN A 270 1.46 22.76 -7.03
N LEU A 271 0.80 22.11 -6.08
CA LEU A 271 0.04 22.80 -5.02
C LEU A 271 0.96 23.63 -4.11
N GLN A 272 2.16 23.14 -3.81
CA GLN A 272 3.18 23.92 -3.08
C GLN A 272 3.66 25.14 -3.89
N ALA A 273 3.80 25.01 -5.22
CA ALA A 273 4.20 26.12 -6.07
C ALA A 273 3.10 27.19 -6.12
N VAL A 274 1.84 26.77 -6.25
CA VAL A 274 0.67 27.66 -6.21
C VAL A 274 0.59 28.43 -4.89
N ASP A 275 0.80 27.76 -3.76
CA ASP A 275 0.83 28.39 -2.43
C ASP A 275 1.91 29.48 -2.34
N ARG A 276 3.11 29.22 -2.87
CA ARG A 276 4.21 30.20 -2.93
C ARG A 276 3.94 31.38 -3.85
N ILE A 277 3.20 31.18 -4.94
CA ILE A 277 2.80 32.27 -5.86
C ILE A 277 1.80 33.20 -5.17
N HIS A 278 0.94 32.65 -4.31
CA HIS A 278 -0.12 33.36 -3.58
C HIS A 278 -0.99 34.25 -4.51
N PRO A 279 -1.83 33.63 -5.37
CA PRO A 279 -2.51 34.36 -6.44
C PRO A 279 -3.52 35.36 -5.88
N ALA A 280 -3.32 36.65 -6.16
CA ALA A 280 -4.18 37.73 -5.65
C ALA A 280 -5.64 37.65 -6.15
N THR A 281 -5.89 36.90 -7.24
CA THR A 281 -7.22 36.69 -7.81
C THR A 281 -8.01 35.58 -7.11
N TRP A 282 -7.38 34.80 -6.25
CA TRP A 282 -8.04 33.68 -5.59
C TRP A 282 -8.82 34.13 -4.36
N ASP A 283 -10.07 33.69 -4.29
CA ASP A 283 -10.89 33.87 -3.10
C ASP A 283 -10.46 32.91 -1.97
N ARG A 284 -10.96 33.17 -0.76
CA ARG A 284 -10.68 32.36 0.43
C ARG A 284 -11.08 30.90 0.22
N LYS A 285 -12.16 30.65 -0.53
CA LYS A 285 -12.65 29.30 -0.83
C LYS A 285 -11.61 28.52 -1.62
N LYS A 286 -11.12 29.05 -2.75
CA LYS A 286 -10.12 28.38 -3.59
C LYS A 286 -8.81 28.16 -2.87
N GLN A 287 -8.38 29.12 -2.04
CA GLN A 287 -7.20 28.98 -1.17
C GLN A 287 -7.34 27.81 -0.19
N ALA A 288 -8.46 27.74 0.53
CA ALA A 288 -8.76 26.65 1.46
C ALA A 288 -8.77 25.27 0.77
N TYR A 289 -9.36 25.19 -0.42
CA TYR A 289 -9.35 23.95 -1.22
C TYR A 289 -7.93 23.55 -1.65
N ALA A 290 -7.12 24.50 -2.13
CA ALA A 290 -5.74 24.22 -2.53
C ALA A 290 -4.87 23.75 -1.36
N GLU A 291 -4.99 24.40 -0.20
CA GLU A 291 -4.29 23.99 1.02
C GLU A 291 -4.75 22.60 1.48
N SER A 292 -6.05 22.34 1.45
CA SER A 292 -6.61 21.03 1.77
C SER A 292 -6.09 19.94 0.84
N TYR A 293 -6.12 20.13 -0.49
CA TYR A 293 -5.61 19.16 -1.45
C TYR A 293 -4.11 18.87 -1.29
N ARG A 294 -3.32 19.86 -0.89
CA ARG A 294 -1.89 19.67 -0.64
C ARG A 294 -1.67 18.62 0.44
N HIS A 295 -2.41 18.74 1.54
CA HIS A 295 -2.37 17.77 2.64
C HIS A 295 -2.96 16.41 2.24
N ILE A 296 -3.99 16.37 1.40
CA ILE A 296 -4.51 15.10 0.87
C ILE A 296 -3.48 14.39 -0.02
N ALA A 297 -2.75 15.13 -0.86
CA ALA A 297 -1.70 14.55 -1.68
C ALA A 297 -0.58 13.93 -0.81
N ASP A 298 -0.18 14.62 0.27
CA ASP A 298 0.74 14.06 1.28
C ASP A 298 0.21 12.76 1.89
N ALA A 299 -1.07 12.74 2.29
CA ALA A 299 -1.71 11.56 2.88
C ALA A 299 -1.76 10.37 1.91
N ILE A 300 -2.01 10.62 0.62
CA ILE A 300 -2.09 9.57 -0.41
C ILE A 300 -0.72 8.97 -0.69
N GLU A 301 0.32 9.81 -0.76
CA GLU A 301 1.70 9.34 -0.97
C GLU A 301 2.17 8.49 0.22
N ALA A 302 1.99 8.99 1.45
CA ALA A 302 2.41 8.32 2.68
C ALA A 302 1.61 7.03 2.96
N GLY A 303 0.39 6.92 2.42
CA GLY A 303 -0.52 5.80 2.69
C GLY A 303 -0.21 4.50 1.94
N GLY A 304 0.91 4.40 1.22
CA GLY A 304 1.31 3.19 0.50
C GLY A 304 0.24 2.68 -0.47
N GLY A 305 -0.50 3.62 -1.08
CA GLY A 305 -1.81 3.41 -1.69
C GLY A 305 -1.88 2.58 -2.97
N ARG A 306 -3.04 2.62 -3.65
CA ARG A 306 -3.34 1.89 -4.90
C ARG A 306 -2.60 2.40 -6.14
N TRP A 307 -1.78 3.44 -5.97
CA TRP A 307 -1.08 4.05 -7.10
C TRP A 307 -0.06 3.10 -7.71
N LEU A 308 0.16 3.24 -9.01
CA LEU A 308 1.15 2.47 -9.74
C LEU A 308 2.55 3.03 -9.44
N SER A 309 3.47 2.17 -9.04
CA SER A 309 4.88 2.52 -8.84
C SER A 309 5.79 1.54 -9.53
N THR A 310 6.92 2.08 -9.99
CA THR A 310 7.99 1.30 -10.62
C THR A 310 9.06 0.84 -9.63
N HIS A 311 8.83 1.06 -8.33
CA HIS A 311 9.67 0.49 -7.26
C HIS A 311 9.54 -1.03 -7.20
N ALA A 312 10.62 -1.67 -6.75
CA ALA A 312 10.66 -3.13 -6.58
C ALA A 312 9.78 -3.62 -5.41
N SER A 313 9.35 -2.70 -4.53
CA SER A 313 8.45 -2.96 -3.41
C SER A 313 7.64 -1.70 -3.14
N ASN A 314 6.33 -1.86 -2.91
CA ASN A 314 5.52 -0.76 -2.40
C ASN A 314 6.09 -0.31 -1.05
N LEU A 315 6.24 1.00 -0.87
CA LEU A 315 6.64 1.55 0.42
C LEU A 315 5.55 1.23 1.45
N PRO A 316 5.90 0.71 2.64
CA PRO A 316 4.92 0.47 3.67
C PRO A 316 4.23 1.79 4.05
N PRO A 317 2.92 1.76 4.38
CA PRO A 317 2.20 2.96 4.74
C PRO A 317 2.70 3.54 6.07
N GLU A 318 2.89 4.86 6.10
CA GLU A 318 3.20 5.61 7.32
C GLU A 318 1.90 6.12 7.96
N TRP A 319 1.14 5.22 8.60
CA TRP A 319 -0.23 5.50 9.02
C TRP A 319 -0.39 6.73 9.94
N TRP A 320 0.58 7.04 10.79
CA TRP A 320 0.57 8.27 11.59
C TRP A 320 0.71 9.53 10.73
N SER A 321 1.67 9.54 9.79
CA SER A 321 1.85 10.64 8.82
C SER A 321 0.57 10.86 8.00
N VAL A 322 -0.09 9.78 7.58
CA VAL A 322 -1.37 9.83 6.85
C VAL A 322 -2.47 10.45 7.70
N ALA A 323 -2.59 10.02 8.96
CA ALA A 323 -3.60 10.54 9.88
C ALA A 323 -3.42 12.06 10.11
N GLU A 324 -2.20 12.50 10.40
CA GLU A 324 -1.88 13.93 10.57
C GLU A 324 -2.21 14.76 9.32
N ALA A 325 -1.86 14.26 8.14
CA ALA A 325 -2.13 14.94 6.89
C ALA A 325 -3.64 15.10 6.66
N TYR A 326 -4.46 14.09 6.95
CA TYR A 326 -5.92 14.22 6.89
C TYR A 326 -6.49 15.21 7.92
N VAL A 327 -5.91 15.34 9.12
CA VAL A 327 -6.31 16.38 10.09
C VAL A 327 -6.03 17.76 9.54
N ARG A 328 -4.82 18.01 9.01
CA ARG A 328 -4.46 19.31 8.42
C ARG A 328 -5.34 19.64 7.21
N ALA A 329 -5.66 18.63 6.39
CA ALA A 329 -6.59 18.80 5.27
C ALA A 329 -8.00 19.21 5.73
N ALA A 330 -8.47 18.69 6.87
CA ALA A 330 -9.75 19.06 7.47
C ALA A 330 -9.72 20.49 8.02
N GLN A 331 -8.68 20.84 8.79
CA GLN A 331 -8.48 22.18 9.34
C GLN A 331 -8.41 23.26 8.27
N ALA A 332 -7.83 22.95 7.10
CA ALA A 332 -7.74 23.89 6.00
C ALA A 332 -9.11 24.21 5.35
N ILE A 333 -10.11 23.32 5.47
CA ILE A 333 -11.38 23.40 4.72
C ILE A 333 -12.62 23.51 5.59
N ASP A 334 -12.53 23.37 6.91
CA ASP A 334 -13.66 23.29 7.83
C ASP A 334 -14.61 24.50 7.77
N ALA A 335 -14.07 25.71 7.60
CA ALA A 335 -14.83 26.94 7.46
C ALA A 335 -15.62 27.03 6.14
N ILE A 336 -15.22 26.29 5.12
CA ILE A 336 -15.70 26.41 3.73
C ILE A 336 -16.56 25.22 3.29
N ASP A 337 -16.17 24.00 3.64
CA ASP A 337 -16.89 22.75 3.35
C ASP A 337 -16.75 21.78 4.53
N MET A 338 -17.63 21.94 5.52
CA MET A 338 -17.63 21.09 6.72
C MET A 338 -17.89 19.61 6.38
N VAL A 339 -18.66 19.31 5.33
CA VAL A 339 -18.90 17.92 4.90
C VAL A 339 -17.58 17.25 4.50
N ARG A 340 -16.70 17.96 3.78
CA ARG A 340 -15.35 17.45 3.47
C ARG A 340 -14.49 17.35 4.73
N ALA A 341 -14.50 18.35 5.60
CA ALA A 341 -13.73 18.33 6.84
C ALA A 341 -14.09 17.13 7.74
N ILE A 342 -15.39 16.87 7.95
CA ILE A 342 -15.87 15.69 8.69
C ILE A 342 -15.37 14.39 8.05
N LYS A 343 -15.48 14.26 6.73
CA LYS A 343 -15.00 13.07 6.00
C LYS A 343 -13.49 12.87 6.14
N TYR A 344 -12.71 13.94 6.17
CA TYR A 344 -11.26 13.89 6.36
C TYR A 344 -10.87 13.56 7.80
N LEU A 345 -11.54 14.14 8.80
CA LEU A 345 -11.35 13.76 10.21
C LEU A 345 -11.69 12.29 10.44
N SER A 346 -12.77 11.80 9.85
CA SER A 346 -13.14 10.39 9.90
C SER A 346 -12.05 9.49 9.31
N LYS A 347 -11.49 9.87 8.15
CA LYS A 347 -10.36 9.16 7.52
C LYS A 347 -9.12 9.19 8.41
N SER A 348 -8.76 10.34 8.97
CA SER A 348 -7.64 10.48 9.89
C SER A 348 -7.71 9.46 11.04
N ILE A 349 -8.87 9.38 11.72
CA ILE A 349 -9.07 8.47 12.84
C ILE A 349 -8.95 7.01 12.41
N ARG A 350 -9.46 6.63 11.23
CA ARG A 350 -9.28 5.27 10.71
C ARG A 350 -7.82 4.95 10.41
N HIS A 351 -7.06 5.90 9.88
CA HIS A 351 -5.62 5.71 9.65
C HIS A 351 -4.83 5.65 10.96
N ALA A 352 -5.17 6.48 11.94
CA ALA A 352 -4.59 6.38 13.29
C ALA A 352 -4.88 5.01 13.93
N ALA A 353 -6.09 4.46 13.75
CA ALA A 353 -6.41 3.10 14.21
C ALA A 353 -5.53 2.04 13.55
N HIS A 354 -5.22 2.16 12.25
CA HIS A 354 -4.28 1.26 11.57
C HIS A 354 -2.83 1.39 12.06
N ALA A 355 -2.46 2.54 12.63
CA ALA A 355 -1.13 2.78 13.19
C ALA A 355 -0.94 2.20 14.61
N ILE A 356 -2.02 1.71 15.23
CA ILE A 356 -2.05 1.17 16.59
C ILE A 356 -2.16 -0.35 16.50
N ASP A 357 -1.32 -1.10 17.19
CA ASP A 357 -1.35 -2.57 17.15
C ASP A 357 -2.35 -3.19 18.14
N ASP A 358 -2.78 -2.44 19.15
CA ASP A 358 -3.67 -2.89 20.23
C ASP A 358 -5.17 -2.62 19.95
N TRP A 359 -6.02 -3.63 20.14
CA TRP A 359 -7.45 -3.56 19.88
C TRP A 359 -8.25 -2.77 20.94
N GLU A 360 -7.80 -2.74 22.19
CA GLU A 360 -8.48 -1.96 23.24
C GLU A 360 -8.38 -0.46 22.93
N THR A 361 -7.19 0.00 22.55
CA THR A 361 -6.94 1.37 22.14
C THR A 361 -7.72 1.73 20.86
N ARG A 362 -7.79 0.82 19.87
CA ARG A 362 -8.63 1.01 18.66
C ARG A 362 -10.12 1.18 19.02
N THR A 363 -10.62 0.37 19.95
CA THR A 363 -11.99 0.47 20.47
C THR A 363 -12.23 1.84 21.10
N TYR A 364 -11.36 2.28 22.00
CA TYR A 364 -11.45 3.59 22.65
C TYR A 364 -11.41 4.75 21.65
N LEU A 365 -10.50 4.67 20.67
CA LEU A 365 -10.34 5.67 19.62
C LEU A 365 -11.63 5.85 18.81
N HIS A 366 -12.22 4.75 18.34
CA HIS A 366 -13.46 4.80 17.57
C HIS A 366 -14.67 5.23 18.40
N ARG A 367 -14.75 4.80 19.66
CA ARG A 367 -15.78 5.26 20.59
C ARG A 367 -15.74 6.78 20.77
N THR A 368 -14.55 7.29 21.03
CA THR A 368 -14.32 8.73 21.25
C THR A 368 -14.67 9.51 19.98
N ALA A 369 -14.29 8.98 18.81
CA ALA A 369 -14.58 9.61 17.53
C ALA A 369 -16.07 9.86 17.29
N TRP A 370 -16.92 8.83 17.37
CA TRP A 370 -18.34 9.02 17.12
C TRP A 370 -19.02 9.87 18.21
N ALA A 371 -18.57 9.75 19.47
CA ALA A 371 -19.06 10.60 20.55
C ALA A 371 -18.70 12.09 20.35
N THR A 372 -17.55 12.39 19.73
CA THR A 372 -17.17 13.75 19.33
C THR A 372 -18.00 14.23 18.15
N PHE A 373 -18.24 13.40 17.14
CA PHE A 373 -19.07 13.79 15.99
C PHE A 373 -20.53 14.08 16.39
N ASP A 374 -21.07 13.34 17.38
CA ASP A 374 -22.41 13.59 17.94
C ASP A 374 -22.57 14.94 18.66
N GLN A 375 -21.46 15.63 18.99
CA GLN A 375 -21.49 16.94 19.64
C GLN A 375 -21.55 18.11 18.66
N PHE A 376 -21.40 17.85 17.35
CA PHE A 376 -21.52 18.91 16.35
C PHE A 376 -22.98 19.35 16.21
N ASP A 377 -23.21 20.66 16.26
CA ASP A 377 -24.49 21.28 15.92
C ASP A 377 -24.49 21.66 14.43
N PRO A 378 -25.22 20.93 13.55
CA PRO A 378 -25.22 21.20 12.11
C PRO A 378 -25.80 22.58 11.79
N ALA A 379 -26.76 23.07 12.57
CA ALA A 379 -27.40 24.36 12.35
C ALA A 379 -26.42 25.50 12.65
N ALA A 380 -25.76 25.46 13.80
CA ALA A 380 -24.77 26.46 14.18
C ALA A 380 -23.58 26.52 13.19
N VAL A 381 -23.15 25.38 12.64
CA VAL A 381 -22.08 25.35 11.63
C VAL A 381 -22.55 25.92 10.28
N ALA A 382 -23.79 25.64 9.87
CA ALA A 382 -24.36 26.14 8.62
C ALA A 382 -24.65 27.65 8.65
N GLU A 383 -24.76 28.27 9.83
CA GLU A 383 -24.91 29.72 9.99
C GLU A 383 -23.64 30.51 9.59
N ASN A 384 -22.48 29.86 9.48
CA ASN A 384 -21.26 30.51 9.01
C ASN A 384 -21.46 30.99 7.54
N PRO A 385 -21.35 32.30 7.25
CA PRO A 385 -21.55 32.83 5.89
C PRO A 385 -20.60 32.27 4.83
N GLU A 386 -19.45 31.73 5.24
CA GLU A 386 -18.46 31.13 4.34
C GLU A 386 -18.77 29.65 4.04
N GLN A 387 -19.68 29.04 4.79
CA GLN A 387 -20.06 27.64 4.63
C GLN A 387 -20.82 27.44 3.32
N SER A 388 -20.40 26.43 2.54
CA SER A 388 -21.06 26.09 1.27
C SER A 388 -22.07 24.93 1.37
N ARG A 389 -22.23 24.36 2.56
CA ARG A 389 -23.06 23.18 2.85
C ARG A 389 -24.27 23.53 3.72
N SER A 390 -25.41 22.91 3.43
CA SER A 390 -26.61 23.04 4.26
C SER A 390 -26.46 22.27 5.58
N ALA A 391 -27.30 22.62 6.57
CA ALA A 391 -27.38 21.87 7.83
C ALA A 391 -27.69 20.38 7.57
N ASP A 392 -28.61 20.07 6.66
CA ASP A 392 -28.99 18.70 6.29
C ASP A 392 -27.81 17.91 5.67
N GLU A 393 -27.01 18.54 4.81
CA GLU A 393 -25.81 17.91 4.24
C GLU A 393 -24.77 17.59 5.32
N ILE A 394 -24.60 18.50 6.28
CA ILE A 394 -23.69 18.35 7.42
C ILE A 394 -24.19 17.23 8.36
N GLU A 395 -25.48 17.23 8.70
CA GLU A 395 -26.10 16.19 9.53
C GLU A 395 -25.97 14.80 8.89
N THR A 396 -26.17 14.71 7.58
CA THR A 396 -25.96 13.47 6.81
C THR A 396 -24.51 13.00 6.90
N ALA A 397 -23.54 13.92 6.80
CA ALA A 397 -22.12 13.60 6.90
C ALA A 397 -21.71 13.15 8.31
N ILE A 398 -22.26 13.77 9.37
CA ILE A 398 -22.08 13.38 10.77
C ILE A 398 -22.65 11.98 10.99
N THR A 399 -23.91 11.75 10.60
CA THR A 399 -24.60 10.47 10.77
C THR A 399 -23.83 9.34 10.08
N GLY A 400 -23.44 9.55 8.81
CA GLY A 400 -22.65 8.54 8.09
C GLY A 400 -21.30 8.25 8.73
N THR A 401 -20.62 9.29 9.23
CA THR A 401 -19.33 9.17 9.93
C THR A 401 -19.48 8.45 11.27
N ARG A 402 -20.55 8.72 12.01
CA ARG A 402 -20.91 8.06 13.27
C ARG A 402 -21.08 6.56 13.04
N SER A 403 -21.90 6.15 12.07
CA SER A 403 -22.14 4.73 11.76
C SER A 403 -20.83 4.00 11.41
N VAL A 404 -19.93 4.64 10.65
CA VAL A 404 -18.62 4.06 10.32
C VAL A 404 -17.78 3.82 11.58
N HIS A 405 -17.72 4.79 12.49
CA HIS A 405 -16.92 4.64 13.72
C HIS A 405 -17.56 3.70 14.74
N GLN A 406 -18.89 3.64 14.84
CA GLN A 406 -19.57 2.62 15.65
C GLN A 406 -19.29 1.21 15.11
N CYS A 407 -19.37 1.04 13.79
CA CYS A 407 -19.04 -0.21 13.13
C CYS A 407 -17.61 -0.67 13.47
N ARG A 408 -16.62 0.23 13.35
CA ARG A 408 -15.21 -0.08 13.68
C ARG A 408 -14.94 -0.25 15.18
N GLU A 409 -15.66 0.45 16.05
CA GLU A 409 -15.62 0.20 17.50
C GLU A 409 -16.06 -1.22 17.81
N PHE A 410 -17.19 -1.66 17.24
CA PHE A 410 -17.74 -2.98 17.51
C PHE A 410 -16.89 -4.11 16.89
N GLU A 411 -16.32 -3.89 15.70
CA GLU A 411 -15.30 -4.79 15.12
C GLU A 411 -14.11 -4.93 16.08
N ALA A 412 -13.51 -3.82 16.52
CA ALA A 412 -12.41 -3.86 17.48
C ALA A 412 -12.80 -4.51 18.81
N SER A 413 -14.02 -4.28 19.29
CA SER A 413 -14.55 -4.92 20.51
C SER A 413 -14.70 -6.43 20.37
N ALA A 414 -15.02 -6.93 19.17
CA ALA A 414 -15.06 -8.37 18.91
C ALA A 414 -13.66 -8.99 18.98
N HIS A 415 -12.63 -8.31 18.45
CA HIS A 415 -11.24 -8.73 18.60
C HIS A 415 -10.78 -8.74 20.06
N VAL A 416 -11.06 -7.68 20.84
CA VAL A 416 -10.76 -7.66 22.29
C VAL A 416 -11.46 -8.81 23.02
N ALA A 417 -12.74 -9.05 22.71
CA ALA A 417 -13.49 -10.14 23.32
C ALA A 417 -12.91 -11.51 22.97
N PHE A 418 -12.42 -11.68 21.74
CA PHE A 418 -11.76 -12.90 21.30
C PHE A 418 -10.42 -13.11 22.03
N GLU A 419 -9.56 -12.10 22.09
CA GLU A 419 -8.25 -12.16 22.77
C GLU A 419 -8.36 -12.36 24.29
N THR A 420 -9.50 -11.99 24.89
CA THR A 420 -9.77 -12.18 26.33
C THR A 420 -10.59 -13.44 26.63
N GLY A 421 -10.86 -14.29 25.65
CA GLY A 421 -11.62 -15.54 25.81
C GLY A 421 -13.12 -15.34 26.10
N ASN A 422 -13.66 -14.14 25.87
CA ASN A 422 -15.08 -13.83 26.10
C ASN A 422 -15.92 -14.04 24.83
N TYR A 423 -16.07 -15.30 24.42
CA TYR A 423 -16.68 -15.67 23.15
C TYR A 423 -18.16 -15.24 22.99
N GLU A 424 -18.93 -15.13 24.08
CA GLU A 424 -20.30 -14.57 24.05
C GLU A 424 -20.33 -13.10 23.59
N LYS A 425 -19.36 -12.31 24.05
CA LYS A 425 -19.23 -10.90 23.64
C LYS A 425 -18.78 -10.77 22.19
N VAL A 426 -18.04 -11.73 21.64
CA VAL A 426 -17.65 -11.74 20.22
C VAL A 426 -18.89 -11.69 19.33
N HIS A 427 -19.86 -12.57 19.55
CA HIS A 427 -21.10 -12.58 18.76
C HIS A 427 -21.94 -11.32 18.92
N THR A 428 -22.06 -10.82 20.16
CA THR A 428 -22.80 -9.58 20.43
C THR A 428 -22.16 -8.38 19.75
N ALA A 429 -20.82 -8.25 19.82
CA ALA A 429 -20.08 -7.17 19.19
C ALA A 429 -20.15 -7.28 17.65
N SER A 430 -19.98 -8.47 17.10
CA SER A 430 -20.03 -8.70 15.65
C SER A 430 -21.39 -8.38 15.04
N ASN A 431 -22.49 -8.80 15.70
CA ASN A 431 -23.84 -8.41 15.29
C ASN A 431 -24.03 -6.89 15.31
N ARG A 432 -23.53 -6.20 16.34
CA ARG A 432 -23.58 -4.73 16.40
C ARG A 432 -22.74 -4.06 15.30
N ALA A 433 -21.58 -4.62 14.96
CA ALA A 433 -20.75 -4.15 13.86
C ALA A 433 -21.49 -4.26 12.51
N ARG A 434 -22.15 -5.41 12.26
CA ARG A 434 -22.99 -5.63 11.06
C ARG A 434 -24.18 -4.69 11.01
N SER A 435 -24.93 -4.52 12.10
CA SER A 435 -26.06 -3.57 12.15
C SER A 435 -25.63 -2.12 11.94
N ALA A 436 -24.51 -1.70 12.53
CA ALA A 436 -23.95 -0.36 12.29
C ALA A 436 -23.50 -0.20 10.83
N ALA A 437 -23.05 -1.29 10.20
CA ALA A 437 -22.68 -1.27 8.80
C ALA A 437 -23.87 -1.11 7.85
N GLU A 438 -24.95 -1.84 8.09
CA GLU A 438 -26.21 -1.75 7.34
C GLU A 438 -26.85 -0.36 7.42
N GLN A 439 -26.68 0.33 8.55
CA GLN A 439 -27.19 1.68 8.78
C GLN A 439 -26.32 2.77 8.15
N SER A 440 -25.12 2.43 7.67
CA SER A 440 -24.23 3.40 7.08
C SER A 440 -24.68 3.75 5.65
N PRO A 441 -24.63 5.04 5.26
CA PRO A 441 -24.84 5.44 3.88
C PRO A 441 -23.67 5.01 2.95
N GLN A 442 -22.64 4.35 3.47
CA GLN A 442 -21.59 3.73 2.65
C GLN A 442 -22.05 2.33 2.24
N GLU A 443 -22.30 2.13 0.95
CA GLU A 443 -22.87 0.88 0.39
C GLU A 443 -22.05 -0.39 0.68
N TYR A 444 -20.77 -0.25 1.07
CA TYR A 444 -19.92 -1.40 1.37
C TYR A 444 -18.88 -1.08 2.46
N MET A 445 -19.02 -1.71 3.63
CA MET A 445 -17.96 -1.75 4.65
C MET A 445 -17.45 -3.18 4.82
N HIS A 446 -16.21 -3.42 4.39
CA HIS A 446 -15.51 -4.67 4.67
C HIS A 446 -15.23 -4.78 6.18
N LEU A 447 -15.84 -5.76 6.83
CA LEU A 447 -15.56 -6.21 8.19
C LEU A 447 -14.49 -7.29 8.10
N ARG A 448 -13.23 -6.93 8.35
CA ARG A 448 -12.11 -7.84 8.03
C ARG A 448 -12.01 -8.89 9.14
N LYS A 449 -11.94 -10.17 8.77
CA LYS A 449 -11.72 -11.31 9.70
C LYS A 449 -12.81 -11.50 10.78
N LEU A 450 -13.89 -10.72 10.74
CA LEU A 450 -14.95 -10.81 11.72
C LEU A 450 -15.66 -12.17 11.65
N GLU A 451 -15.99 -12.64 10.44
CA GLU A 451 -16.56 -13.97 10.22
C GLU A 451 -15.64 -15.07 10.76
N ALA A 452 -14.35 -14.97 10.49
CA ALA A 452 -13.37 -15.93 10.97
C ALA A 452 -13.34 -15.99 12.52
N ILE A 453 -13.31 -14.84 13.17
CA ILE A 453 -13.32 -14.73 14.63
C ILE A 453 -14.64 -15.23 15.22
N GLU A 454 -15.78 -14.99 14.56
CA GLU A 454 -17.07 -15.52 14.98
C GLU A 454 -17.10 -17.06 14.90
N THR A 455 -16.65 -17.65 13.80
CA THR A 455 -16.61 -19.12 13.63
C THR A 455 -15.74 -19.76 14.71
N VAL A 456 -14.52 -19.23 14.93
CA VAL A 456 -13.63 -19.76 15.96
C VAL A 456 -14.21 -19.53 17.36
N ALA A 457 -14.82 -18.38 17.65
CA ALA A 457 -15.47 -18.13 18.93
C ALA A 457 -16.63 -19.12 19.21
N THR A 458 -17.44 -19.47 18.19
CA THR A 458 -18.47 -20.49 18.33
C THR A 458 -17.88 -21.86 18.65
N ALA A 459 -16.83 -22.26 17.95
CA ALA A 459 -16.15 -23.54 18.19
C ALA A 459 -15.58 -23.60 19.63
N ARG A 460 -14.92 -22.52 20.06
CA ARG A 460 -14.35 -22.41 21.41
C ARG A 460 -15.41 -22.40 22.50
N GLN A 461 -16.55 -21.78 22.25
CA GLN A 461 -17.67 -21.80 23.21
C GLN A 461 -18.28 -23.21 23.35
N ALA A 462 -18.41 -23.96 22.24
CA ALA A 462 -18.84 -25.36 22.28
C ALA A 462 -17.82 -26.23 23.04
N GLU A 463 -16.53 -26.03 22.77
CA GLU A 463 -15.44 -26.71 23.49
C GLU A 463 -15.53 -26.45 25.01
N GLN A 464 -15.71 -25.20 25.44
CA GLN A 464 -15.83 -24.83 26.87
C GLN A 464 -17.04 -25.46 27.56
N ARG A 465 -18.10 -25.80 26.82
CA ARG A 465 -19.29 -26.49 27.35
C ARG A 465 -19.15 -28.01 27.36
N GLY A 466 -18.04 -28.56 26.86
CA GLY A 466 -17.86 -30.00 26.65
C GLY A 466 -18.60 -30.55 25.43
N GLU A 467 -19.12 -29.69 24.55
CA GLU A 467 -19.82 -30.07 23.31
C GLU A 467 -18.79 -30.34 22.19
N TYR A 468 -17.88 -31.31 22.40
CA TYR A 468 -16.69 -31.49 21.54
C TYR A 468 -17.01 -31.84 20.08
N GLU A 469 -18.06 -32.63 19.82
CA GLU A 469 -18.51 -32.94 18.46
C GLU A 469 -18.93 -31.67 17.72
N THR A 470 -19.74 -30.81 18.38
CA THR A 470 -20.13 -29.50 17.86
C THR A 470 -18.92 -28.60 17.61
N ALA A 471 -17.94 -28.59 18.52
CA ALA A 471 -16.73 -27.79 18.37
C ALA A 471 -15.89 -28.24 17.17
N LEU A 472 -15.71 -29.56 16.98
CA LEU A 472 -14.98 -30.14 15.87
C LEU A 472 -15.64 -29.82 14.52
N ASP A 473 -16.97 -29.95 14.42
CA ASP A 473 -17.71 -29.59 13.20
C ASP A 473 -17.45 -28.12 12.80
N GLN A 474 -17.37 -27.21 13.78
CA GLN A 474 -17.08 -25.79 13.53
C GLN A 474 -15.63 -25.56 13.08
N TYR A 475 -14.65 -26.21 13.71
CA TYR A 475 -13.24 -26.11 13.28
C TYR A 475 -13.01 -26.71 11.90
N GLN A 476 -13.70 -27.80 11.54
CA GLN A 476 -13.59 -28.43 10.22
C GLN A 476 -14.22 -27.60 9.09
N GLN A 477 -15.23 -26.79 9.40
CA GLN A 477 -15.83 -25.85 8.46
C GLN A 477 -14.98 -24.58 8.25
N PHE A 478 -13.98 -24.38 9.09
CA PHE A 478 -13.09 -23.23 9.01
C PHE A 478 -11.99 -23.47 7.96
N ASP A 479 -11.93 -22.59 6.97
CA ASP A 479 -10.89 -22.59 5.94
C ASP A 479 -10.29 -21.18 5.81
N SER A 480 -8.97 -21.08 5.90
CA SER A 480 -8.23 -19.83 5.74
C SER A 480 -6.94 -20.03 4.95
N GLU A 481 -6.72 -19.13 4.00
CA GLU A 481 -5.44 -19.02 3.29
C GLU A 481 -4.29 -18.53 4.21
N GLU A 482 -4.60 -17.97 5.38
CA GLU A 482 -3.60 -17.55 6.37
C GLU A 482 -3.06 -18.75 7.16
N SER A 483 -1.91 -19.27 6.74
CA SER A 483 -1.26 -20.46 7.34
C SER A 483 -1.16 -20.45 8.88
N GLN A 484 -0.90 -19.30 9.50
CA GLN A 484 -0.82 -19.19 10.96
C GLN A 484 -2.17 -19.38 11.64
N LEU A 485 -3.22 -18.79 11.07
CA LEU A 485 -4.57 -18.85 11.63
C LEU A 485 -5.17 -20.24 11.40
N GLN A 486 -4.95 -20.84 10.23
CA GLN A 486 -5.30 -22.23 9.96
C GLN A 486 -4.55 -23.20 10.89
N SER A 487 -3.26 -22.97 11.12
CA SER A 487 -2.48 -23.79 12.06
C SER A 487 -3.03 -23.71 13.48
N GLY A 488 -3.44 -22.52 13.93
CA GLY A 488 -4.07 -22.35 15.25
C GLY A 488 -5.38 -23.13 15.35
N VAL A 489 -6.26 -23.02 14.34
CA VAL A 489 -7.51 -23.76 14.28
C VAL A 489 -7.30 -25.27 14.29
N ASN A 490 -6.33 -25.78 13.52
CA ASN A 490 -6.01 -27.21 13.52
C ASN A 490 -5.52 -27.68 14.89
N CYS A 491 -4.68 -26.89 15.58
CA CYS A 491 -4.26 -27.21 16.94
C CYS A 491 -5.45 -27.34 17.90
N HIS A 492 -6.44 -26.45 17.80
CA HIS A 492 -7.64 -26.54 18.63
C HIS A 492 -8.54 -27.72 18.25
N ALA A 493 -8.66 -28.04 16.96
CA ALA A 493 -9.38 -29.24 16.52
C ALA A 493 -8.76 -30.50 17.14
N HIS A 494 -7.45 -30.69 17.03
CA HIS A 494 -6.76 -31.84 17.64
C HIS A 494 -6.89 -31.87 19.17
N LEU A 495 -6.87 -30.71 19.83
CA LEU A 495 -7.15 -30.64 21.27
C LEU A 495 -8.56 -31.11 21.61
N CYS A 496 -9.58 -30.74 20.81
CA CYS A 496 -10.94 -31.24 20.98
C CYS A 496 -11.03 -32.75 20.75
N GLU A 497 -10.33 -33.31 19.77
CA GLU A 497 -10.30 -34.76 19.53
C GLU A 497 -9.72 -35.51 20.75
N ILE A 498 -8.63 -34.98 21.33
CA ILE A 498 -8.02 -35.52 22.56
C ILE A 498 -9.02 -35.43 23.73
N LYS A 499 -9.61 -34.25 23.97
CA LYS A 499 -10.59 -34.03 25.05
C LYS A 499 -11.80 -34.95 24.92
N GLN A 500 -12.34 -35.11 23.71
CA GLN A 500 -13.44 -36.03 23.42
C GLN A 500 -13.04 -37.48 23.68
N ALA A 501 -11.86 -37.92 23.22
CA ALA A 501 -11.40 -39.28 23.46
C ALA A 501 -11.17 -39.56 24.95
N VAL A 502 -10.69 -38.57 25.73
CA VAL A 502 -10.58 -38.67 27.19
C VAL A 502 -11.97 -38.79 27.83
N ASP A 503 -12.92 -37.93 27.47
CA ASP A 503 -14.29 -37.94 28.01
C ASP A 503 -15.02 -39.27 27.72
N ASP A 504 -14.80 -39.84 26.54
CA ASP A 504 -15.34 -41.14 26.12
C ASP A 504 -14.61 -42.36 26.75
N GLY A 505 -13.54 -42.14 27.53
CA GLY A 505 -12.70 -43.22 28.09
C GLY A 505 -11.82 -43.94 27.05
N ARG A 506 -11.64 -43.37 25.86
CA ARG A 506 -10.80 -43.88 24.76
C ARG A 506 -9.34 -43.44 24.93
N HIS A 507 -8.72 -43.83 26.03
CA HIS A 507 -7.39 -43.33 26.45
C HIS A 507 -6.26 -43.59 25.44
N ASP A 508 -6.21 -44.78 24.84
CA ASP A 508 -5.18 -45.11 23.84
C ASP A 508 -5.26 -44.17 22.62
N GLU A 509 -6.47 -43.79 22.23
CA GLU A 509 -6.71 -42.87 21.12
C GLU A 509 -6.32 -41.44 21.47
N ALA A 510 -6.69 -40.98 22.67
CA ALA A 510 -6.30 -39.66 23.18
C ALA A 510 -4.77 -39.49 23.20
N LEU A 511 -4.04 -40.50 23.68
CA LEU A 511 -2.57 -40.49 23.72
C LEU A 511 -1.96 -40.54 22.34
N ARG A 512 -2.52 -41.36 21.44
CA ARG A 512 -2.06 -41.46 20.06
C ARG A 512 -2.13 -40.11 19.36
N ILE A 513 -3.28 -39.44 19.41
CA ILE A 513 -3.48 -38.12 18.80
C ILE A 513 -2.52 -37.09 19.43
N ALA A 514 -2.42 -37.07 20.77
CA ALA A 514 -1.54 -36.13 21.47
C ALA A 514 -0.07 -36.26 21.03
N HIS A 515 0.46 -37.48 20.93
CA HIS A 515 1.86 -37.72 20.54
C HIS A 515 2.14 -37.55 19.04
N GLU A 516 1.13 -37.75 18.18
CA GLU A 516 1.28 -37.55 16.74
C GLU A 516 1.25 -36.06 16.37
N GLU A 517 0.33 -35.30 16.96
CA GLU A 517 0.04 -33.92 16.53
C GLU A 517 0.79 -32.85 17.34
N PHE A 518 1.28 -33.20 18.53
CA PHE A 518 2.01 -32.27 19.40
C PHE A 518 3.38 -32.80 19.79
N SER A 519 4.33 -31.88 20.02
CA SER A 519 5.66 -32.26 20.50
C SER A 519 5.56 -32.99 21.84
N SER A 520 6.42 -33.98 22.07
CA SER A 520 6.46 -34.76 23.32
C SER A 520 6.74 -33.92 24.57
N GLU A 521 7.33 -32.73 24.41
CA GLU A 521 7.56 -31.78 25.50
C GLU A 521 6.39 -30.80 25.69
N SER A 522 5.37 -30.87 24.85
CA SER A 522 4.18 -30.06 24.97
C SER A 522 3.37 -30.48 26.19
N ILE A 523 2.82 -29.48 26.83
CA ILE A 523 1.93 -29.60 27.97
C ILE A 523 0.58 -30.25 27.60
N ILE A 524 0.17 -30.22 26.33
CA ILE A 524 -1.00 -30.97 25.86
C ILE A 524 -0.74 -32.47 25.97
N VAL A 525 0.43 -32.94 25.53
CA VAL A 525 0.86 -34.34 25.69
C VAL A 525 0.92 -34.74 27.16
N ILE A 526 1.60 -33.93 27.98
CA ILE A 526 1.75 -34.21 29.42
C ILE A 526 0.37 -34.28 30.11
N ALA A 527 -0.55 -33.39 29.76
CA ALA A 527 -1.90 -33.37 30.34
C ALA A 527 -2.73 -34.58 29.88
N ALA A 528 -2.65 -34.96 28.59
CA ALA A 528 -3.29 -36.17 28.08
C ALA A 528 -2.74 -37.43 28.77
N GLU A 529 -1.41 -37.55 28.92
CA GLU A 529 -0.75 -38.64 29.67
C GLU A 529 -1.24 -38.74 31.13
N ALA A 530 -1.45 -37.60 31.78
CA ALA A 530 -1.98 -37.54 33.14
C ALA A 530 -3.44 -37.97 33.20
N SER A 531 -4.31 -37.42 32.34
CA SER A 531 -5.74 -37.75 32.28
C SER A 531 -6.00 -39.20 31.87
N CYS A 532 -5.10 -39.81 31.09
CA CYS A 532 -5.18 -41.22 30.70
C CYS A 532 -4.51 -42.18 31.70
N GLY A 533 -3.95 -41.68 32.81
CA GLY A 533 -3.37 -42.50 33.88
C GLY A 533 -1.97 -43.07 33.60
N VAL A 534 -1.25 -42.51 32.63
CA VAL A 534 0.15 -42.89 32.28
C VAL A 534 1.14 -42.29 33.28
N LEU A 535 0.92 -41.04 33.70
CA LEU A 535 1.67 -40.39 34.77
C LEU A 535 1.15 -40.87 36.15
N ARG A 536 1.62 -42.03 36.60
CA ARG A 536 1.45 -42.45 38.00
C ARG A 536 2.34 -41.61 38.91
N SER A 537 1.73 -40.74 39.71
CA SER A 537 2.34 -40.31 40.98
C SER A 537 1.91 -41.30 42.06
N ASP A 538 2.82 -41.69 42.94
CA ASP A 538 2.53 -42.49 44.15
C ASP A 538 1.71 -41.68 45.18
N LEU A 539 0.64 -41.01 44.73
CA LEU A 539 -0.29 -40.24 45.54
C LEU A 539 -1.57 -41.06 45.69
N ASP A 540 -1.88 -41.42 46.93
CA ASP A 540 -3.08 -42.14 47.37
C ASP A 540 -4.34 -41.85 46.53
N ASP A 541 -4.81 -42.89 45.81
CA ASP A 541 -6.18 -43.38 45.49
C ASP A 541 -7.43 -42.49 45.69
N ARG A 542 -7.34 -41.16 45.67
CA ARG A 542 -8.48 -40.26 45.94
C ARG A 542 -8.70 -39.15 44.90
N SER A 543 -7.94 -39.07 43.81
CA SER A 543 -7.99 -37.91 42.90
C SER A 543 -8.14 -38.20 41.39
N ASP A 544 -8.44 -39.43 40.95
CA ASP A 544 -8.65 -39.69 39.51
C ASP A 544 -9.78 -38.82 38.90
N PHE A 545 -10.78 -38.45 39.72
CA PHE A 545 -11.84 -37.52 39.33
C PHE A 545 -11.41 -36.03 39.30
N ALA A 546 -10.23 -35.66 39.80
CA ALA A 546 -9.82 -34.25 39.87
C ALA A 546 -8.96 -33.79 38.68
N ILE A 547 -8.16 -34.69 38.08
CA ILE A 547 -7.20 -34.34 37.01
C ILE A 547 -7.87 -34.31 35.64
N THR A 548 -8.76 -35.27 35.36
CA THR A 548 -9.55 -35.30 34.13
C THR A 548 -10.46 -34.08 34.02
N ASP A 549 -11.23 -33.78 35.07
CA ASP A 549 -12.08 -32.58 35.12
C ASP A 549 -11.26 -31.29 34.94
N GLN A 550 -10.05 -31.22 35.51
CA GLN A 550 -9.12 -30.10 35.31
C GLN A 550 -8.60 -30.00 33.87
N PHE A 551 -8.30 -31.11 33.20
CA PHE A 551 -7.85 -31.09 31.81
C PHE A 551 -8.97 -30.68 30.85
N LEU A 552 -10.18 -31.19 31.06
CA LEU A 552 -11.35 -30.82 30.27
C LEU A 552 -11.70 -29.33 30.44
N SER A 553 -11.42 -28.74 31.62
CA SER A 553 -11.62 -27.31 31.88
C SER A 553 -10.47 -26.39 31.42
N ILE A 554 -9.35 -26.91 30.92
CA ILE A 554 -8.18 -26.09 30.53
C ILE A 554 -8.39 -25.41 29.18
N ASP A 555 -8.17 -24.09 29.17
CA ASP A 555 -7.98 -23.27 27.97
C ASP A 555 -6.49 -23.28 27.53
N SER A 556 -6.21 -23.41 26.24
CA SER A 556 -4.85 -23.45 25.65
C SER A 556 -4.00 -22.20 25.96
N ASP A 557 -4.60 -21.06 26.29
CA ASP A 557 -3.85 -19.84 26.60
C ASP A 557 -3.29 -19.83 28.04
N ALA A 558 -3.98 -20.48 28.99
CA ALA A 558 -3.51 -20.63 30.39
C ALA A 558 -2.29 -21.55 30.53
N VAL A 559 -2.04 -22.34 29.50
CA VAL A 559 -1.17 -23.51 29.48
C VAL A 559 0.31 -23.11 29.28
N SER A 560 0.61 -22.00 28.61
CA SER A 560 1.99 -21.50 28.48
C SER A 560 2.62 -21.11 29.83
N ALA A 561 1.83 -20.67 30.80
CA ALA A 561 2.30 -20.31 32.14
C ALA A 561 2.53 -21.53 33.07
N LEU A 562 1.88 -22.66 32.79
CA LEU A 562 1.84 -23.84 33.68
C LEU A 562 3.03 -24.80 33.50
N SER A 563 3.84 -24.65 32.44
CA SER A 563 4.94 -25.60 32.14
C SER A 563 6.00 -25.69 33.23
N SER A 564 6.34 -24.56 33.86
CA SER A 564 7.33 -24.52 34.95
C SER A 564 6.76 -25.10 36.25
N ILE A 565 5.46 -24.92 36.48
CA ILE A 565 4.75 -25.41 37.66
C ILE A 565 4.58 -26.93 37.57
N LEU A 566 4.11 -27.47 36.45
CA LEU A 566 3.94 -28.92 36.24
C LEU A 566 5.27 -29.68 36.32
N ARG A 567 6.38 -29.11 35.82
CA ARG A 567 7.73 -29.69 35.98
C ARG A 567 8.22 -29.68 37.43
N LEU A 568 7.87 -28.66 38.22
CA LEU A 568 8.16 -28.63 39.67
C LEU A 568 7.29 -29.61 40.46
N LEU A 569 6.10 -29.96 39.95
CA LEU A 569 5.22 -30.98 40.55
C LEU A 569 5.74 -32.41 40.37
N GLN A 570 6.52 -32.67 39.31
CA GLN A 570 7.13 -33.98 39.05
C GLN A 570 8.37 -34.28 39.93
N ALA A 571 8.97 -33.27 40.57
CA ALA A 571 10.22 -33.44 41.33
C ALA A 571 10.04 -34.04 42.75
N GLY A 572 8.81 -34.06 43.28
CA GLY A 572 8.47 -34.60 44.61
C GLY A 572 9.01 -33.78 45.80
N GLY A 573 8.31 -33.86 46.95
CA GLY A 573 8.71 -33.23 48.22
C GLY A 573 7.69 -32.26 48.83
N THR A 574 8.00 -31.67 49.98
CA THR A 574 7.05 -30.83 50.75
C THR A 574 6.72 -29.49 50.07
N ALA A 575 7.63 -28.94 49.26
CA ALA A 575 7.38 -27.75 48.45
C ALA A 575 6.40 -28.02 47.29
N THR A 576 6.39 -29.25 46.78
CA THR A 576 5.50 -29.74 45.71
C THR A 576 4.04 -29.79 46.17
N GLN A 577 3.77 -30.22 47.41
CA GLN A 577 2.41 -30.23 47.98
C GLN A 577 1.84 -28.82 48.17
N LEU A 578 2.68 -27.85 48.54
CA LEU A 578 2.28 -26.44 48.70
C LEU A 578 1.97 -25.79 47.33
N LEU A 579 2.80 -26.08 46.32
CA LEU A 579 2.59 -25.66 44.93
C LEU A 579 1.35 -26.33 44.31
N GLN A 580 1.09 -27.61 44.57
CA GLN A 580 -0.14 -28.31 44.19
C GLN A 580 -1.38 -27.62 44.75
N TYR A 581 -1.37 -27.25 46.04
CA TYR A 581 -2.48 -26.58 46.70
C TYR A 581 -2.72 -25.17 46.13
N GLN A 582 -1.65 -24.43 45.80
CA GLN A 582 -1.74 -23.11 45.17
C GLN A 582 -2.13 -23.17 43.69
N THR A 583 -1.71 -24.19 42.96
CA THR A 583 -2.06 -24.39 41.54
C THR A 583 -3.52 -24.81 41.40
N ALA A 584 -4.02 -25.71 42.26
CA ALA A 584 -5.43 -26.04 42.35
C ALA A 584 -6.30 -24.81 42.72
N ALA A 585 -5.80 -23.93 43.60
CA ALA A 585 -6.47 -22.68 43.92
C ALA A 585 -6.44 -21.65 42.77
N CYS A 586 -5.42 -21.66 41.90
CA CYS A 586 -5.36 -20.84 40.69
C CYS A 586 -6.27 -21.38 39.58
N LEU A 587 -6.33 -22.69 39.38
CA LEU A 587 -7.20 -23.35 38.40
C LEU A 587 -8.69 -23.31 38.77
N GLN A 588 -9.03 -23.09 40.04
CA GLN A 588 -10.41 -22.86 40.50
C GLN A 588 -10.88 -21.39 40.33
N ASN A 589 -9.96 -20.46 40.01
CA ASN A 589 -10.24 -19.02 39.83
C ASN A 589 -9.94 -18.51 38.41
N LEU A 590 -9.61 -19.41 37.50
CA LEU A 590 -9.67 -19.26 36.04
C LEU A 590 -10.94 -19.98 35.56
#